data_AF-A0A091J409-F1
#
_entry.id   AF-A0A091J409-F1
#
_cell.length_a   1.000
_cell.length_b   1.000
_cell.length_c   1.000
_cell.angle_alpha   90.00
_cell.angle_beta   90.00
_cell.angle_gamma   90.00
#
_symmetry.space_group_name_H-M   'P 1'
#
loop_
_entity.id
_entity.type
_entity.pdbx_description
1 polymer ?
#
loop_
_entity_poly.entity_id
_entity_poly.type
_entity_poly.pdbx_seq_one_letter_code
_entity_poly.pdbx_strand_id
1 'polypeptide(L)' 'PCPCGDRFLITREDLENGEDVATCPSCSLILRVIYDKEQFMRDEVIAEPLTNKELVKC' A
#
# COMPACT_ATOMS: atom_id res chain seq x y z
N PRO A 1 12.19 0.56 -1.38
CA PRO A 1 13.03 0.72 -2.59
C PRO A 1 13.62 -0.64 -2.97
N CYS A 2 13.74 -0.98 -4.26
CA CYS A 2 14.28 -2.28 -4.69
C CYS A 2 15.79 -2.22 -4.93
N PRO A 3 16.58 -3.21 -4.50
CA PRO A 3 18.04 -3.20 -4.66
C PRO A 3 18.51 -3.23 -6.12
N CYS A 4 17.67 -3.61 -7.09
CA CYS A 4 18.03 -3.58 -8.51
C CYS A 4 18.02 -2.18 -9.14
N GLY A 5 17.63 -1.14 -8.38
CA GLY A 5 17.54 0.25 -8.86
C GLY A 5 16.11 0.75 -9.12
N ASP A 6 15.13 -0.17 -9.14
CA ASP A 6 13.72 0.13 -9.38
C ASP A 6 12.90 0.29 -8.08
N ARG A 7 11.58 0.41 -8.23
CA ARG A 7 10.62 0.49 -7.12
C ARG A 7 9.66 -0.69 -7.19
N PHE A 8 9.30 -1.20 -6.01
CA PHE A 8 8.16 -2.11 -5.90
C PHE A 8 6.87 -1.33 -6.15
N LEU A 9 5.92 -1.96 -6.83
CA LEU A 9 4.63 -1.41 -7.21
C LEU A 9 3.51 -2.33 -6.73
N ILE A 10 2.44 -1.72 -6.25
CA ILE A 10 1.14 -2.32 -5.96
C ILE A 10 0.11 -1.22 -6.21
N THR A 11 -1.03 -1.52 -6.82
CA THR A 11 -2.04 -0.49 -7.08
C THR A 11 -2.90 -0.26 -5.84
N ARG A 12 -3.60 0.87 -5.80
CA ARG A 12 -4.60 1.11 -4.76
C ARG A 12 -5.72 0.07 -4.84
N GLU A 13 -6.16 -0.25 -6.05
CA GLU A 13 -7.21 -1.24 -6.30
C GLU A 13 -6.83 -2.62 -5.74
N ASP A 14 -5.57 -3.04 -5.89
CA ASP A 14 -5.05 -4.29 -5.30
C ASP A 14 -5.21 -4.28 -3.77
N LEU A 15 -4.84 -3.18 -3.10
CA LEU A 15 -5.02 -3.02 -1.65
C LEU A 15 -6.49 -3.03 -1.24
N GLU A 16 -7.37 -2.38 -2.03
CA GLU A 16 -8.83 -2.37 -1.83
C GLU A 16 -9.44 -3.76 -1.99
N ASN A 17 -8.85 -4.60 -2.86
CA ASN A 17 -9.24 -5.99 -3.06
C ASN A 17 -8.60 -6.95 -2.03
N GLY A 18 -7.79 -6.45 -1.10
CA GLY A 18 -7.17 -7.24 -0.04
C GLY A 18 -5.83 -7.88 -0.40
N GLU A 19 -5.27 -7.55 -1.57
CA GLU A 19 -3.92 -7.96 -1.96
C GLU A 19 -2.86 -7.15 -1.21
N ASP A 20 -1.76 -7.80 -0.88
CA ASP A 20 -0.68 -7.21 -0.08
C ASP A 20 0.70 -7.45 -0.69
N VAL A 21 0.79 -7.89 -1.95
CA VAL A 21 2.07 -8.21 -2.61
C VAL A 21 2.47 -7.10 -3.57
N ALA A 22 3.57 -6.42 -3.26
CA ALA A 22 4.18 -5.47 -4.18
C ALA A 22 5.30 -6.14 -4.99
N THR A 23 5.32 -5.90 -6.29
CA THR A 23 6.25 -6.53 -7.24
C THR A 23 7.20 -5.50 -7.84
N CYS A 24 8.43 -5.90 -8.17
CA CYS A 24 9.38 -5.04 -8.88
C CYS A 24 9.30 -5.31 -10.38
N PRO A 25 9.20 -4.30 -11.27
CA PRO A 25 9.12 -4.54 -12.70
C PRO A 25 10.46 -4.96 -13.34
N SER A 26 11.59 -4.56 -12.77
CA SER A 26 12.93 -4.94 -13.29
C SER A 26 13.55 -6.21 -12.70
N CYS A 27 12.94 -6.86 -11.70
CA CYS A 27 13.46 -8.12 -11.17
C CYS A 27 12.33 -9.03 -10.68
N SER A 28 12.64 -10.18 -10.08
CA SER A 28 11.64 -11.14 -9.57
C SER A 28 11.33 -11.01 -8.08
N LEU A 29 11.87 -9.99 -7.39
CA LEU A 29 11.62 -9.81 -5.97
C LEU A 29 10.19 -9.32 -5.72
N ILE A 30 9.64 -9.79 -4.60
CA ILE A 30 8.34 -9.39 -4.08
C ILE A 30 8.45 -9.08 -2.59
N LEU A 31 7.58 -8.21 -2.08
CA LEU A 31 7.47 -7.89 -0.66
C LEU A 31 6.01 -7.81 -0.24
N ARG A 32 5.76 -8.02 1.06
CA ARG A 32 4.44 -7.85 1.66
C ARG A 32 4.26 -6.44 2.19
N VAL A 33 3.19 -5.77 1.78
CA VAL A 33 2.76 -4.45 2.25
C VAL A 33 1.91 -4.64 3.51
N ILE A 34 2.34 -4.04 4.62
CA ILE A 34 1.56 -4.03 5.86
C ILE A 34 0.74 -2.75 5.87
N TYR A 35 -0.59 -2.90 5.82
CA TYR A 35 -1.54 -1.82 5.82
C TYR A 35 -2.77 -2.18 6.65
N ASP A 36 -3.52 -1.16 7.03
CA ASP A 36 -4.81 -1.33 7.68
C ASP A 36 -5.88 -1.60 6.61
N LYS A 37 -6.39 -2.84 6.57
CA LYS A 37 -7.34 -3.25 5.54
C LYS A 37 -8.63 -2.44 5.60
N GLU A 38 -9.06 -2.04 6.79
CA GLU A 38 -10.30 -1.28 7.01
C GLU A 38 -10.23 0.11 6.35
N GLN A 39 -9.04 0.69 6.21
CA GLN A 39 -8.85 1.99 5.52
C GLN A 39 -8.94 1.90 4.00
N PHE A 40 -8.83 0.68 3.45
CA PHE A 40 -8.82 0.42 2.01
C PHE A 40 -10.01 -0.43 1.56
N MET A 41 -10.78 -1.03 2.47
CA MET A 41 -12.02 -1.69 2.06
C MET A 41 -12.98 -0.65 1.47
N ARG A 42 -13.48 -0.91 0.25
CA ARG A 42 -14.54 -0.10 -0.34
C ARG A 42 -15.86 -0.44 0.34
N ASP A 43 -16.06 0.09 1.53
CA ASP A 43 -17.38 0.09 2.16
C ASP A 43 -18.24 1.18 1.48
N GLU A 44 -19.42 0.81 1.01
CA GLU A 44 -20.43 1.77 0.54
C GLU A 44 -21.01 2.58 1.72
N VAL A 45 -20.22 3.35 2.47
CA VAL A 45 -20.77 4.34 3.43
C VAL A 45 -19.77 5.42 3.84
N ILE A 46 -20.13 6.66 3.47
CA ILE A 46 -19.88 7.98 4.07
C ILE A 46 -18.53 8.18 4.79
N ALA A 47 -17.67 8.96 4.13
CA ALA A 47 -16.37 9.41 4.61
C ALA A 47 -16.40 9.99 6.04
N GLU A 48 -15.72 9.32 6.96
CA GLU A 48 -15.07 9.99 8.09
C GLU A 48 -13.60 10.26 7.71
N PRO A 49 -13.11 11.52 7.78
CA PRO A 49 -11.77 11.84 7.37
C PRO A 49 -10.78 11.35 8.44
N LEU A 50 -10.04 10.28 8.11
CA LEU A 50 -8.94 9.81 8.96
C LEU A 50 -7.81 10.85 8.93
N THR A 51 -7.64 11.52 10.07
CA THR A 51 -6.56 12.48 10.34
C THR A 51 -5.19 11.86 9.98
N ASN A 52 -4.48 12.53 9.09
CA ASN A 52 -3.07 12.33 8.80
C ASN A 52 -2.24 12.35 10.10
N LYS A 53 -1.83 11.18 10.60
CA LYS A 53 -0.75 11.11 11.59
C LYS A 53 0.56 11.35 10.85
N GLU A 54 0.92 12.62 10.72
CA GLU A 54 2.29 13.04 10.42
C GLU A 54 3.22 12.35 11.43
N LEU A 55 3.97 11.35 10.97
CA LEU A 55 5.09 10.81 11.71
C LEU A 55 6.17 11.88 11.74
N VAL A 56 6.18 12.61 12.86
CA VAL A 56 7.17 13.58 13.31
C VAL A 56 8.58 13.08 12.97
N LYS A 57 9.30 13.86 12.16
CA LYS A 57 10.75 13.77 12.02
C LYS A 57 11.38 14.39 13.27
N CYS A 58 12.22 13.63 13.97
CA CYS A 58 13.28 14.17 14.83
C CYS A 58 14.59 14.13 14.04
#